data_AF-A0A7Z9GYW4-F1
#
_entry.id   AF-A0A7Z9GYW4-F1
#
_cell.length_a   1.000
_cell.length_b   1.000
_cell.length_c   1.000
_cell.angle_alpha   90.00
_cell.angle_beta   90.00
_cell.angle_gamma   90.00
#
_symmetry.space_group_name_H-M   'P 1'
#
loop_
_entity.id
_entity.type
_entity.pdbx_description
1 polymer ?
#
loop_
_entity_poly.entity_id
_entity_poly.type
_entity_poly.pdbx_seq_one_letter_code
_entity_poly.pdbx_strand_id
1 'polypeptide(L)' 'MVSNQDGDPLSVRFMAAGRTLDSDSLQLGLWEACTGENTRNEIVEYFVSEHGEEKSECEQSLQQLWRWRLIKFSAND' A
#
# COMPACT_ATOMS: atom_id res chain seq x y z
N MET A 1 -2.94 4.04 16.93
CA MET A 1 -2.24 4.97 16.01
C MET A 1 -0.79 5.03 16.45
N VAL A 2 0.15 4.64 15.58
CA VAL A 2 1.59 4.65 15.86
C VAL A 2 2.19 5.92 15.27
N SER A 3 2.83 6.72 16.11
CA SER A 3 3.44 8.01 15.76
C SER A 3 4.90 8.04 16.18
N ASN A 4 5.67 8.99 15.63
CA ASN A 4 7.02 9.26 16.14
C ASN A 4 6.95 9.82 17.58
N GLN A 5 8.11 10.08 18.20
CA GLN A 5 8.17 10.59 19.57
C GLN A 5 7.49 11.96 19.75
N ASP A 6 7.27 12.68 18.65
CA ASP A 6 6.65 14.00 18.59
C ASP A 6 5.14 13.94 18.31
N GLY A 7 4.58 12.74 18.08
CA GLY A 7 3.16 12.54 17.77
C GLY A 7 2.82 12.66 16.28
N ASP A 8 3.80 12.87 15.41
CA ASP A 8 3.57 12.94 13.98
C ASP A 8 3.33 11.55 13.37
N PRO A 9 2.52 11.47 12.29
CA PRO A 9 2.40 10.26 11.50
C PRO A 9 3.78 9.82 10.97
N LEU A 10 4.13 8.56 11.18
CA LEU A 10 5.33 7.98 10.59
C LEU A 10 5.07 7.80 9.08
N SER A 11 5.73 8.62 8.27
CA SER A 11 5.84 8.40 6.82
C SER A 11 7.20 7.76 6.50
N VAL A 12 7.20 6.81 5.58
CA VAL A 12 8.43 6.16 5.12
C VAL A 12 8.83 6.77 3.80
N ARG A 13 10.04 7.33 3.79
CA ARG A 13 10.67 7.87 2.59
C ARG A 13 11.61 6.84 1.99
N PHE A 14 11.40 6.47 0.74
CA PHE A 14 12.26 5.53 0.03
C PHE A 14 12.57 5.98 -1.39
N MET A 15 13.63 5.42 -1.97
CA MET A 15 14.01 5.66 -3.36
C MET A 15 13.54 4.50 -4.24
N ALA A 16 12.83 4.82 -5.31
CA ALA A 16 12.45 3.87 -6.34
C ALA A 16 12.54 4.51 -7.72
N ALA A 17 13.10 3.83 -8.71
CA ALA A 17 13.23 4.34 -10.08
C ALA A 17 13.84 5.76 -10.18
N GLY A 18 14.85 6.07 -9.36
CA GLY A 18 15.55 7.36 -9.36
C GLY A 18 14.76 8.54 -8.75
N ARG A 19 13.63 8.26 -8.09
CA ARG A 19 12.79 9.25 -7.42
C ARG A 19 12.62 8.90 -5.94
N THR A 20 12.55 9.92 -5.12
CA THR A 20 12.22 9.81 -3.69
C THR A 20 10.70 9.85 -3.56
N LEU A 21 10.12 8.82 -2.93
CA LEU A 21 8.70 8.68 -2.68
C LEU A 21 8.45 8.70 -1.17
N ASP A 22 7.38 9.35 -0.77
CA ASP A 22 6.86 9.31 0.61
C ASP A 22 5.64 8.38 0.61
N SER A 23 5.62 7.41 1.52
CA SER A 23 4.55 6.42 1.68
C SER A 23 4.07 6.41 3.11
N ASP A 24 2.77 6.15 3.27
CA ASP A 24 2.18 5.84 4.57
C ASP A 24 2.26 4.33 4.88
N SER A 25 1.78 3.95 6.06
CA SER A 25 1.77 2.56 6.54
C SER A 25 0.87 1.64 5.72
N LEU A 26 -0.27 2.14 5.23
CA LEU A 26 -1.20 1.34 4.44
C LEU A 26 -0.59 0.99 3.09
N GLN A 27 0.00 1.98 2.41
CA GLN A 27 0.70 1.78 1.14
C GLN A 27 1.87 0.80 1.27
N LEU A 28 2.63 0.85 2.36
CA LEU A 28 3.69 -0.13 2.60
C LEU A 28 3.13 -1.54 2.81
N GLY A 29 2.12 -1.70 3.67
CA GLY A 29 1.50 -3.00 3.90
C GLY A 29 0.92 -3.61 2.62
N LEU A 30 0.24 -2.79 1.82
CA LEU A 30 -0.29 -3.22 0.51
C LEU A 30 0.82 -3.60 -0.45
N TRP A 31 1.94 -2.85 -0.47
CA TRP A 31 3.08 -3.19 -1.32
C TRP A 31 3.73 -4.51 -0.91
N GLU A 32 3.88 -4.76 0.39
CA GLU A 32 4.40 -6.01 0.94
C GLU A 32 3.49 -7.21 0.63
N ALA A 33 2.17 -7.01 0.63
CA ALA A 33 1.19 -8.04 0.28
C ALA A 33 1.15 -8.38 -1.22
N CYS A 34 1.73 -7.55 -2.10
CA CYS A 34 1.74 -7.77 -3.55
C CYS A 34 2.82 -8.78 -3.99
N THR A 35 2.75 -10.03 -3.49
CA THR A 35 3.72 -11.11 -3.76
C THR A 35 3.51 -11.79 -5.12
N GLY A 36 2.35 -11.59 -5.76
CA GLY A 36 1.93 -12.28 -6.97
C GLY A 36 1.19 -13.60 -6.74
N GLU A 37 1.01 -14.00 -5.48
CA GLU A 37 0.25 -15.21 -5.11
C GLU A 37 -1.24 -14.90 -4.86
N ASN A 38 -1.54 -13.68 -4.43
CA ASN A 38 -2.89 -13.22 -4.09
C ASN A 38 -3.46 -12.31 -5.20
N THR A 39 -4.76 -12.42 -5.43
CA THR A 39 -5.51 -11.48 -6.27
C THR A 39 -5.63 -10.13 -5.60
N ARG A 40 -5.91 -9.09 -6.39
CA ARG A 40 -6.21 -7.75 -5.85
C ARG A 40 -7.33 -7.79 -4.81
N ASN A 41 -8.38 -8.57 -5.05
CA ASN A 41 -9.54 -8.63 -4.17
C ASN A 41 -9.19 -9.28 -2.83
N GLU A 42 -8.43 -10.37 -2.83
CA GLU A 42 -7.98 -11.03 -1.58
C GLU A 42 -7.11 -10.11 -0.72
N ILE A 43 -6.21 -9.34 -1.35
CA ILE A 43 -5.39 -8.35 -0.64
C ILE A 43 -6.31 -7.28 -0.02
N VAL A 44 -7.23 -6.69 -0.79
CA VAL A 44 -8.14 -5.66 -0.28
C VAL A 44 -9.03 -6.20 0.84
N GLU A 45 -9.60 -7.39 0.67
CA GLU A 45 -10.44 -8.01 1.69
C GLU A 45 -9.68 -8.24 2.99
N TYR A 46 -8.42 -8.70 2.93
CA TYR A 46 -7.58 -8.88 4.12
C TYR A 46 -7.35 -7.56 4.88
N PHE A 47 -7.03 -6.46 4.19
CA PHE A 47 -6.84 -5.17 4.86
C PHE A 47 -8.13 -4.59 5.44
N VAL A 48 -9.27 -4.80 4.76
CA VAL A 48 -10.58 -4.38 5.27
C VAL A 48 -10.99 -5.21 6.49
N SER A 49 -10.82 -6.53 6.46
CA SER A 49 -11.29 -7.42 7.55
C SER A 49 -10.38 -7.42 8.77
N GLU A 50 -9.07 -7.52 8.58
CA GLU A 50 -8.11 -7.69 9.67
C GLU A 50 -7.63 -6.36 10.26
N HIS A 51 -7.59 -5.30 9.45
CA HIS A 51 -7.04 -3.99 9.86
C HIS A 51 -8.10 -2.89 9.93
N GLY A 52 -9.33 -3.15 9.46
CA GLY A 52 -10.42 -2.18 9.49
C GLY A 52 -10.25 -1.01 8.52
N GLU A 53 -9.41 -1.18 7.50
CA GLU A 53 -9.15 -0.17 6.48
C GLU A 53 -10.37 0.05 5.59
N GLU A 54 -10.54 1.26 5.04
CA GLU A 54 -11.60 1.51 4.07
C GLU A 54 -11.23 0.91 2.70
N LYS A 55 -12.16 0.16 2.09
CA LYS A 55 -11.97 -0.43 0.76
C LYS A 55 -11.50 0.60 -0.27
N SER A 56 -12.10 1.79 -0.27
CA SER A 56 -11.74 2.90 -1.16
C SER A 56 -10.30 3.37 -0.97
N GLU A 57 -9.80 3.40 0.27
CA GLU A 57 -8.43 3.82 0.58
C GLU A 57 -7.43 2.75 0.14
N CYS A 58 -7.74 1.47 0.34
CA CYS A 58 -6.93 0.37 -0.19
C CYS A 58 -6.82 0.42 -1.72
N GLU A 59 -7.95 0.63 -2.41
CA GLU A 59 -7.97 0.71 -3.87
C GLU A 59 -7.21 1.93 -4.41
N GLN A 60 -7.34 3.09 -3.76
CA GLN A 60 -6.58 4.29 -4.12
C GLN A 60 -5.08 4.10 -3.90
N SER A 61 -4.69 3.46 -2.79
CA SER A 61 -3.30 3.15 -2.46
C SER A 61 -2.67 2.18 -3.46
N LEU A 62 -3.37 1.10 -3.82
CA LEU A 62 -2.93 0.18 -4.88
C LEU A 62 -2.78 0.90 -6.23
N GLN A 63 -3.73 1.78 -6.59
CA GLN A 63 -3.63 2.58 -7.80
C GLN A 63 -2.40 3.51 -7.78
N GLN A 64 -2.06 4.07 -6.62
CA GLN A 64 -0.89 4.92 -6.43
C GLN A 64 0.42 4.12 -6.55
N LEU A 65 0.51 2.95 -5.93
CA LEU A 65 1.66 2.03 -6.06
C LEU A 65 1.89 1.62 -7.53
N TRP A 66 0.80 1.38 -8.28
CA TRP A 66 0.88 1.10 -9.71
C TRP A 66 1.40 2.31 -10.51
N ARG A 67 0.93 3.54 -10.22
CA ARG A 67 1.46 4.77 -10.85
C ARG A 67 2.94 4.98 -10.56
N TRP A 68 3.40 4.60 -9.38
CA TRP A 68 4.81 4.60 -9.01
C TRP A 68 5.61 3.45 -9.64
N ARG A 69 4.95 2.56 -10.39
CA ARG A 69 5.54 1.38 -11.03
C ARG A 69 6.18 0.42 -10.01
N LEU A 70 5.64 0.38 -8.78
CA LEU A 70 6.09 -0.54 -7.73
C LEU A 70 5.36 -1.88 -7.80
N ILE A 71 4.12 -1.87 -8.28
CA ILE A 71 3.29 -3.06 -8.50
C ILE A 71 2.74 -3.08 -9.92
N LYS A 72 2.26 -4.25 -10.35
CA LYS A 72 1.57 -4.45 -11.62
C LYS A 72 0.33 -5.31 -11.38
N PHE A 73 -0.81 -4.90 -11.93
CA PHE A 73 -2.00 -5.76 -11.97
C PHE A 73 -1.84 -6.81 -13.07
N SER A 74 -2.17 -8.06 -12.74
CA SER A 74 -2.24 -9.12 -13.74
C SER A 74 -3.48 -8.91 -14.62
N ALA A 75 -3.41 -9.33 -15.88
CA ALA A 75 -4.53 -9.18 -16.83
C ALA A 75 -5.74 -10.08 -16.52
N ASN A 76 -5.64 -10.93 -15.49
CA ASN A 76 -6.70 -11.83 -15.03
C ASN A 76 -7.48 -11.30 -13.82
N ASP A 77 -7.24 -10.05 -13.39
CA ASP A 77 -8.08 -9.32 -12.43
C ASP A 77 -9.09 -8.40 -13.14
#